data_AF-A0A9N8DRC7-F1
#
_entry.id   AF-A0A9N8DRC7-F1
#
_cell.length_a   1.000
_cell.length_b   1.000
_cell.length_c   1.000
_cell.angle_alpha   90.00
_cell.angle_beta   90.00
_cell.angle_gamma   90.00
#
_symmetry.space_group_name_H-M   'P 1'
#
loop_
_entity.id
_entity.type
_entity.pdbx_description
1 polymer ?
#
loop_
_entity_poly.entity_id
_entity_poly.type
_entity_poly.pdbx_seq_one_letter_code
_entity_poly.pdbx_strand_id
1 'polypeptide(L)'
;MSEATSSTPTLTTALTAVATTASVAIVLRAIKRRFSPTITSTLQCKCGKIRGHVRAKYEDSFRIHCYCQDCRDYANFIASLGGNKDETIGKEFGDNRVVQFCKNAITIEQGQEHLKLAIKKKKKSKGKIYIHQFYAGCCHVPLMNTVDFLGFVGVFCDFLDQTAVEQWDGPCRMFQSEGFGQPNPPFPNPTWAPFIWKMIRYMPWRKSGPFDYDLTPVYWGEDSNGEKKEEKKKDK
;
A
#
# COMPACT_ATOMS: atom_id res chain seq x y z
N MET A 1 -6.34 47.58 38.20
CA MET A 1 -5.71 46.27 37.95
C MET A 1 -6.83 45.25 37.91
N SER A 2 -7.29 44.88 36.71
CA SER A 2 -8.35 43.87 36.55
C SER A 2 -7.70 42.49 36.51
N GLU A 3 -7.99 41.65 37.49
CA GLU A 3 -7.69 40.23 37.47
C GLU A 3 -8.57 39.54 36.41
N ALA A 4 -7.94 39.02 35.37
CA ALA A 4 -8.59 38.13 34.42
C ALA A 4 -8.78 36.76 35.07
N THR A 5 -10.03 36.44 35.45
CA THR A 5 -10.42 35.11 35.90
C THR A 5 -10.40 34.14 34.71
N SER A 6 -9.31 33.39 34.61
CA SER A 6 -9.18 32.25 33.70
C SER A 6 -10.05 31.09 34.22
N SER A 7 -11.28 30.96 33.71
CA SER A 7 -12.13 29.79 33.97
C SER A 7 -11.65 28.59 33.14
N THR A 8 -11.05 27.59 33.78
CA THR A 8 -10.75 26.30 33.16
C THR A 8 -12.03 25.53 32.88
N PRO A 9 -12.24 25.00 31.66
CA PRO A 9 -13.44 24.25 31.34
C PRO A 9 -13.52 22.95 32.15
N THR A 10 -14.72 22.63 32.63
CA THR A 10 -15.00 21.35 33.31
C THR A 10 -14.85 20.18 32.34
N LEU A 11 -14.35 19.04 32.85
CA LEU A 11 -14.07 17.82 32.08
C LEU A 11 -15.25 17.38 31.20
N THR A 12 -16.49 17.52 31.68
CA THR A 12 -17.72 17.18 30.97
C THR A 12 -17.99 18.07 29.75
N THR A 13 -17.70 19.37 29.87
CA THR A 13 -17.85 20.35 28.78
C THR A 13 -16.79 20.12 27.70
N ALA A 14 -15.57 19.77 28.12
CA ALA A 14 -14.50 19.37 27.20
C ALA A 14 -14.85 18.07 26.45
N LEU A 15 -15.40 17.05 27.12
CA LEU A 15 -15.80 15.77 26.51
C LEU A 15 -16.93 15.92 25.48
N THR A 16 -17.96 16.73 25.78
CA THR A 16 -19.08 16.98 24.86
C THR A 16 -18.66 17.79 23.62
N ALA A 17 -17.78 18.79 23.79
CA ALA A 17 -17.20 19.53 22.67
C ALA A 17 -16.36 18.63 21.74
N VAL A 18 -15.60 17.69 22.30
CA VAL A 18 -14.82 16.70 21.52
C VAL A 18 -15.72 15.72 20.78
N ALA A 19 -16.79 15.23 21.41
CA ALA A 19 -17.71 14.28 20.79
C ALA A 19 -18.51 14.90 19.62
N THR A 20 -18.95 16.15 19.77
CA THR A 20 -19.68 16.88 18.72
C THR A 20 -18.78 17.21 17.52
N THR A 21 -17.57 17.70 17.76
CA THR A 21 -16.59 17.98 16.70
C THR A 21 -16.17 16.72 15.93
N ALA A 22 -15.94 15.59 16.63
CA ALA A 22 -15.66 14.31 15.99
C ALA A 22 -16.82 13.84 15.11
N SER A 23 -18.06 13.96 15.60
CA SER A 23 -19.28 13.57 14.86
C SER A 23 -19.47 14.40 13.59
N VAL A 24 -19.31 15.72 13.68
CA VAL A 24 -19.37 16.62 12.51
C VAL A 24 -18.29 16.25 11.49
N ALA A 25 -17.06 15.99 11.92
CA ALA A 25 -15.98 15.60 11.02
C ALA A 25 -16.24 14.25 10.33
N ILE A 26 -16.88 13.29 11.00
CA ILE A 26 -17.30 12.01 10.42
C ILE A 26 -18.36 12.23 9.35
N VAL A 27 -19.40 13.02 9.67
CA VAL A 27 -20.49 13.33 8.75
C VAL A 27 -19.98 14.07 7.50
N LEU A 28 -19.14 15.09 7.68
CA LEU A 28 -18.54 15.83 6.57
C LEU A 28 -17.69 14.91 5.67
N ARG A 29 -16.92 13.98 6.24
CA ARG A 29 -16.16 12.99 5.46
C ARG A 29 -17.08 12.03 4.69
N ALA A 30 -18.17 11.58 5.31
CA ALA A 30 -19.15 10.72 4.66
C ALA A 30 -19.85 11.45 3.49
N ILE A 31 -20.22 12.72 3.68
CA ILE A 31 -20.79 13.60 2.66
C ILE A 31 -19.79 13.81 1.51
N LYS A 32 -18.56 14.25 1.81
CA LYS A 32 -17.51 14.47 0.80
C LYS A 32 -17.30 13.23 -0.06
N ARG A 33 -17.19 12.06 0.57
CA ARG A 33 -17.06 10.78 -0.13
C ARG A 33 -18.29 10.44 -0.98
N ARG A 34 -19.50 10.66 -0.48
CA ARG A 34 -20.75 10.39 -1.22
C ARG A 34 -20.79 11.16 -2.53
N PHE A 35 -20.39 12.43 -2.51
CA PHE A 35 -20.36 13.31 -3.68
C PHE A 35 -19.08 13.22 -4.50
N SER A 36 -18.09 12.44 -4.07
CA SER A 36 -16.87 12.23 -4.85
C SER A 36 -17.18 11.45 -6.13
N PRO A 37 -16.51 11.79 -7.25
CA PRO A 37 -16.65 11.03 -8.49
C PRO A 37 -16.19 9.58 -8.29
N THR A 38 -16.81 8.67 -9.04
CA THR A 38 -16.34 7.29 -9.15
C THR A 38 -15.44 7.22 -10.37
N ILE A 39 -14.23 6.73 -10.20
CA ILE A 39 -13.26 6.51 -11.26
C ILE A 39 -13.15 4.99 -11.46
N THR A 40 -13.02 4.58 -12.72
CA THR A 40 -12.78 3.21 -13.13
C THR A 40 -11.52 3.16 -13.97
N SER A 41 -10.66 2.17 -13.74
CA SER A 41 -9.47 1.94 -14.55
C SER A 41 -9.34 0.44 -14.80
N THR A 42 -8.95 0.06 -16.02
CA THR A 42 -8.66 -1.35 -16.35
C THR A 42 -7.35 -1.77 -15.71
N LEU A 43 -7.27 -3.06 -15.36
CA LEU A 43 -6.06 -3.69 -14.85
C LEU A 43 -5.55 -4.68 -15.90
N GLN A 44 -4.28 -4.60 -16.26
CA GLN A 44 -3.68 -5.50 -17.24
C GLN A 44 -2.19 -5.73 -16.99
N CYS A 45 -1.77 -6.99 -16.82
CA CYS A 45 -0.34 -7.29 -16.75
C CYS A 45 0.30 -7.10 -18.13
N LYS A 46 1.64 -6.98 -18.19
CA LYS A 46 2.37 -6.69 -19.44
C LYS A 46 2.05 -7.60 -20.62
N CYS A 47 1.84 -8.90 -20.39
CA CYS A 47 1.48 -9.85 -21.46
C CYS A 47 -0.03 -10.02 -21.67
N GLY A 48 -0.85 -9.29 -20.90
CA GLY A 48 -2.30 -9.27 -21.03
C GLY A 48 -3.04 -10.52 -20.58
N LYS A 49 -2.36 -11.49 -19.97
CA LYS A 49 -2.97 -12.74 -19.47
C LYS A 49 -3.74 -12.54 -18.16
N ILE A 50 -3.39 -11.53 -17.38
CA ILE A 50 -4.14 -11.11 -16.18
C ILE A 50 -4.88 -9.84 -16.55
N ARG A 51 -6.20 -9.84 -16.36
CA ARG A 51 -7.07 -8.70 -16.66
C ARG A 51 -8.10 -8.49 -15.55
N GLY A 52 -8.55 -7.26 -15.41
CA GLY A 52 -9.62 -6.90 -14.50
C GLY A 52 -9.87 -5.41 -14.50
N HIS A 53 -10.40 -4.90 -13.39
CA HIS A 53 -10.66 -3.48 -13.23
C HIS A 53 -10.60 -3.05 -11.76
N VAL A 54 -10.34 -1.77 -11.55
CA VAL A 54 -10.58 -1.07 -10.29
C VAL A 54 -11.74 -0.11 -10.45
N ARG A 55 -12.64 -0.07 -9.47
CA ARG A 55 -13.74 0.92 -9.39
C ARG A 55 -13.79 1.52 -7.99
N ALA A 56 -13.35 2.77 -7.86
CA ALA A 56 -13.23 3.44 -6.56
C ALA A 56 -13.72 4.90 -6.62
N LYS A 57 -14.11 5.43 -5.46
CA LYS A 57 -14.33 6.87 -5.31
C LYS A 57 -12.98 7.60 -5.31
N TYR A 58 -12.92 8.81 -5.86
CA TYR A 58 -11.72 9.66 -5.79
C TYR A 58 -11.19 9.76 -4.34
N GLU A 59 -12.07 10.06 -3.37
CA GLU A 59 -11.73 10.13 -1.94
C GLU A 59 -11.22 8.80 -1.34
N ASP A 60 -11.49 7.67 -2.00
CA ASP A 60 -11.05 6.33 -1.58
C ASP A 60 -9.72 5.91 -2.24
N SER A 61 -9.21 6.71 -3.18
CA SER A 61 -7.92 6.52 -3.80
C SER A 61 -6.86 7.39 -3.13
N PHE A 62 -5.59 7.02 -3.26
CA PHE A 62 -4.47 7.96 -3.22
C PHE A 62 -3.22 7.35 -3.84
N ARG A 63 -2.59 8.12 -4.72
CA ARG A 63 -1.32 7.83 -5.38
C ARG A 63 -0.18 8.06 -4.41
N ILE A 64 0.75 7.12 -4.41
CA ILE A 64 1.89 7.07 -3.51
C ILE A 64 3.14 6.86 -4.35
N HIS A 65 4.15 7.69 -4.09
CA HIS A 65 5.53 7.44 -4.49
C HIS A 65 6.28 7.03 -3.23
N CYS A 66 6.64 5.75 -3.14
CA CYS A 66 7.31 5.18 -1.96
C CYS A 66 8.80 4.99 -2.24
N TYR A 67 9.64 5.58 -1.40
CA TYR A 67 11.10 5.60 -1.57
C TYR A 67 11.81 4.63 -0.61
N CYS A 68 11.08 3.74 0.07
CA CYS A 68 11.69 2.87 1.07
C CYS A 68 12.59 1.80 0.44
N GLN A 69 13.59 1.35 1.20
CA GLN A 69 14.49 0.27 0.80
C GLN A 69 13.74 -1.03 0.49
N ASP A 70 12.66 -1.34 1.22
CA ASP A 70 11.81 -2.53 0.96
C ASP A 70 11.23 -2.51 -0.47
N CYS A 71 10.86 -1.34 -1.01
CA CYS A 71 10.38 -1.21 -2.38
C CYS A 71 11.48 -1.44 -3.42
N ARG A 72 12.70 -0.93 -3.17
CA ARG A 72 13.86 -1.17 -4.05
C ARG A 72 14.29 -2.63 -4.06
N ASP A 73 14.32 -3.27 -2.90
CA ASP A 73 14.69 -4.67 -2.81
C ASP A 73 13.68 -5.56 -3.54
N TYR A 74 12.39 -5.19 -3.49
CA TYR A 74 11.35 -5.89 -4.24
C TYR A 74 11.56 -5.76 -5.76
N ALA A 75 11.98 -4.60 -6.25
CA ALA A 75 12.32 -4.42 -7.66
C ALA A 75 13.50 -5.29 -8.09
N ASN A 76 14.53 -5.44 -7.24
CA ASN A 76 15.63 -6.36 -7.49
C ASN A 76 15.15 -7.82 -7.54
N PHE A 77 14.25 -8.22 -6.62
CA PHE A 77 13.65 -9.54 -6.64
C PHE A 77 12.87 -9.79 -7.93
N ILE A 78 12.00 -8.88 -8.36
CA ILE A 78 11.27 -8.99 -9.62
C ILE A 78 12.21 -9.13 -10.81
N ALA A 79 13.26 -8.31 -10.87
CA ALA A 79 14.26 -8.40 -11.93
C ALA A 79 14.98 -9.76 -11.96
N SER A 80 15.26 -10.34 -10.78
CA SER A 80 15.86 -11.68 -10.68
C SER A 80 14.99 -12.80 -11.25
N LEU A 81 13.67 -12.58 -11.34
CA LEU A 81 12.73 -13.52 -11.96
C LEU A 81 12.60 -13.34 -13.48
N GLY A 82 13.35 -12.41 -14.10
CA GLY A 82 13.22 -12.05 -15.51
C GLY A 82 12.25 -10.88 -15.76
N GLY A 83 11.78 -10.21 -14.70
CA GLY A 83 11.01 -8.98 -14.78
C GLY A 83 11.87 -7.76 -15.11
N ASN A 84 11.22 -6.63 -15.36
CA ASN A 84 11.90 -5.35 -15.57
C ASN A 84 11.93 -4.53 -14.29
N LYS A 85 13.13 -4.17 -13.83
CA LYS A 85 13.34 -3.35 -12.64
C LYS A 85 12.71 -1.95 -12.79
N ASP A 86 12.78 -1.38 -13.98
CA ASP A 86 12.30 -0.03 -14.29
C ASP A 86 10.77 0.07 -14.29
N GLU A 87 10.08 -1.07 -14.44
CA GLU A 87 8.61 -1.17 -14.29
C GLU A 87 8.19 -1.29 -12.82
N THR A 88 9.15 -1.44 -11.90
CA THR A 88 8.88 -1.55 -10.45
C THR A 88 9.33 -0.32 -9.67
N ILE A 89 10.41 0.35 -10.09
CA ILE A 89 10.91 1.59 -9.48
C ILE A 89 11.26 2.63 -10.53
N GLY A 90 11.01 3.91 -10.21
CA GLY A 90 11.40 5.04 -11.03
C GLY A 90 12.91 5.16 -11.17
N LYS A 91 13.38 5.47 -12.39
CA LYS A 91 14.82 5.56 -12.73
C LYS A 91 15.55 6.67 -11.99
N GLU A 92 14.88 7.80 -11.81
CA GLU A 92 15.50 9.03 -11.30
C GLU A 92 15.70 8.97 -9.79
N PHE A 93 14.62 8.70 -9.05
CA PHE A 93 14.65 8.78 -7.59
C PHE A 93 14.46 7.42 -6.89
N GLY A 94 14.30 6.33 -7.65
CA GLY A 94 14.13 4.98 -7.09
C GLY A 94 12.79 4.75 -6.40
N ASP A 95 11.75 5.49 -6.77
CA ASP A 95 10.43 5.42 -6.15
C ASP A 95 9.55 4.33 -6.75
N ASN A 96 8.86 3.60 -5.89
CA ASN A 96 7.78 2.72 -6.31
C ASN A 96 6.47 3.51 -6.39
N ARG A 97 5.79 3.45 -7.54
CA ARG A 97 4.58 4.20 -7.84
C ARG A 97 3.37 3.28 -7.75
N VAL A 98 2.51 3.54 -6.76
CA VAL A 98 1.30 2.76 -6.52
C VAL A 98 0.11 3.68 -6.29
N VAL A 99 -1.09 3.18 -6.56
CA VAL A 99 -2.34 3.81 -6.14
C VAL A 99 -2.98 2.91 -5.09
N GLN A 100 -3.23 3.45 -3.91
CA GLN A 100 -3.88 2.71 -2.84
C GLN A 100 -5.40 2.79 -2.97
N PHE A 101 -6.05 1.63 -2.91
CA PHE A 101 -7.50 1.45 -2.94
C PHE A 101 -7.98 0.62 -1.76
N CYS A 102 -9.29 0.54 -1.56
CA CYS A 102 -9.89 -0.53 -0.79
C CYS A 102 -9.77 -1.86 -1.55
N LYS A 103 -9.52 -2.96 -0.85
CA LYS A 103 -9.46 -4.30 -1.45
C LYS A 103 -10.71 -4.68 -2.25
N ASN A 104 -11.89 -4.24 -1.81
CA ASN A 104 -13.17 -4.51 -2.49
C ASN A 104 -13.36 -3.74 -3.80
N ALA A 105 -12.49 -2.77 -4.10
CA ALA A 105 -12.57 -1.99 -5.34
C ALA A 105 -11.93 -2.72 -6.52
N ILE A 106 -11.20 -3.81 -6.26
CA ILE A 106 -10.43 -4.56 -7.25
C ILE A 106 -11.17 -5.83 -7.63
N THR A 107 -11.30 -6.05 -8.93
CA THR A 107 -11.79 -7.31 -9.51
C THR A 107 -10.77 -7.80 -10.53
N ILE A 108 -10.36 -9.07 -10.41
CA ILE A 108 -9.62 -9.78 -11.47
C ILE A 108 -10.62 -10.68 -12.19
N GLU A 109 -10.74 -10.49 -13.49
CA GLU A 109 -11.71 -11.19 -14.34
C GLU A 109 -11.07 -12.38 -15.06
N GLN A 110 -9.76 -12.31 -15.29
CA GLN A 110 -9.00 -13.34 -16.01
C GLN A 110 -7.58 -13.48 -15.44
N GLY A 111 -7.05 -14.70 -15.44
CA GLY A 111 -5.65 -14.98 -15.16
C GLY A 111 -5.31 -15.11 -13.67
N GLN A 112 -6.28 -15.47 -12.83
CA GLN A 112 -6.09 -15.66 -11.39
C GLN A 112 -5.01 -16.73 -11.12
N GLU A 113 -4.92 -17.77 -11.95
CA GLU A 113 -3.92 -18.83 -11.90
C GLU A 113 -2.48 -18.35 -12.16
N HIS A 114 -2.33 -17.19 -12.80
CA HIS A 114 -1.05 -16.54 -13.03
C HIS A 114 -0.64 -15.61 -11.88
N LEU A 115 -1.51 -15.37 -10.91
CA LEU A 115 -1.20 -14.57 -9.74
C LEU A 115 -0.25 -15.35 -8.82
N LYS A 116 0.85 -14.71 -8.42
CA LYS A 116 1.83 -15.28 -7.49
C LYS A 116 2.01 -14.35 -6.30
N LEU A 117 2.24 -14.95 -5.13
CA LEU A 117 2.48 -14.25 -3.88
C LEU A 117 3.97 -14.32 -3.54
N ALA A 118 4.56 -13.19 -3.21
CA ALA A 118 5.92 -13.08 -2.70
C ALA A 118 5.94 -12.35 -1.35
N ILE A 119 6.81 -12.81 -0.45
CA ILE A 119 6.97 -12.23 0.89
C ILE A 119 8.46 -12.03 1.18
N LYS A 120 8.83 -10.80 1.57
CA LYS A 120 10.19 -10.52 2.01
C LYS A 120 10.45 -11.23 3.33
N LYS A 121 11.50 -12.04 3.39
CA LYS A 121 12.00 -12.61 4.65
C LYS A 121 12.43 -11.47 5.56
N LYS A 122 11.92 -11.47 6.79
CA LYS A 122 12.35 -10.55 7.85
C LYS A 122 12.86 -11.42 9.01
N LYS A 123 13.99 -11.06 9.64
CA LYS A 123 14.52 -11.76 10.85
C LYS A 123 13.38 -12.08 11.82
N LYS A 124 13.27 -13.28 12.39
CA LYS A 124 12.19 -13.59 13.35
C LYS A 124 12.19 -12.57 14.50
N SER A 125 11.17 -11.71 14.58
CA SER A 125 10.78 -11.03 15.81
C SER A 125 9.30 -11.30 16.03
N LYS A 126 8.87 -11.44 17.28
CA LYS A 126 7.44 -11.63 17.58
C LYS A 126 6.66 -10.40 17.07
N GLY A 127 5.54 -10.63 16.39
CA GLY A 127 4.63 -9.57 15.93
C GLY A 127 4.93 -8.93 14.57
N LYS A 128 5.67 -9.57 13.66
CA LYS A 128 5.99 -8.97 12.34
C LYS A 128 4.79 -8.88 11.41
N ILE A 129 4.59 -7.68 10.88
CA ILE A 129 3.69 -7.37 9.77
C ILE A 129 4.43 -7.69 8.47
N TYR A 130 3.89 -8.62 7.68
CA TYR A 130 4.40 -8.94 6.35
C TYR A 130 3.62 -8.17 5.29
N ILE A 131 4.37 -7.71 4.28
CA ILE A 131 3.78 -7.14 3.07
C ILE A 131 3.69 -8.27 2.06
N HIS A 132 2.47 -8.56 1.64
CA HIS A 132 2.16 -9.51 0.60
C HIS A 132 2.28 -8.82 -0.75
N GLN A 133 3.27 -9.24 -1.52
CA GLN A 133 3.59 -8.69 -2.83
C GLN A 133 3.03 -9.63 -3.90
N PHE A 134 1.95 -9.23 -4.55
CA PHE A 134 1.36 -9.98 -5.65
C PHE A 134 1.99 -9.55 -6.98
N TYR A 135 2.42 -10.53 -7.77
CA TYR A 135 3.05 -10.33 -9.07
C TYR A 135 2.50 -11.31 -10.11
N ALA A 136 2.66 -10.97 -11.39
CA ALA A 136 2.28 -11.84 -12.49
C ALA A 136 3.36 -12.91 -12.70
N GLY A 137 3.05 -14.18 -12.47
CA GLY A 137 3.95 -15.29 -12.75
C GLY A 137 4.21 -15.49 -14.26
N CYS A 138 3.36 -14.95 -15.13
CA CYS A 138 3.44 -15.14 -16.58
C CYS A 138 4.35 -14.13 -17.32
N CYS A 139 4.66 -12.99 -16.70
CA CYS A 139 5.55 -11.97 -17.28
C CYS A 139 6.44 -11.27 -16.23
N HIS A 140 6.40 -11.74 -14.97
CA HIS A 140 7.23 -11.27 -13.87
C HIS A 140 7.15 -9.76 -13.65
N VAL A 141 5.93 -9.20 -13.64
CA VAL A 141 5.70 -7.78 -13.32
C VAL A 141 4.98 -7.64 -11.98
N PRO A 142 5.27 -6.60 -11.19
CA PRO A 142 4.55 -6.33 -9.96
C PRO A 142 3.11 -5.93 -10.28
N LEU A 143 2.15 -6.36 -9.44
CA LEU A 143 0.73 -6.05 -9.65
C LEU A 143 0.16 -5.28 -8.48
N MET A 144 0.29 -5.84 -7.28
CA MET A 144 -0.36 -5.32 -6.08
C MET A 144 0.47 -5.59 -4.83
N ASN A 145 0.29 -4.77 -3.80
CA ASN A 145 0.80 -5.01 -2.48
C ASN A 145 -0.26 -4.79 -1.40
N THR A 146 -0.19 -5.58 -0.33
CA THR A 146 -1.13 -5.46 0.77
C THR A 146 -0.53 -5.97 2.06
N VAL A 147 -1.16 -5.61 3.17
CA VAL A 147 -1.00 -6.28 4.45
C VAL A 147 -2.30 -7.02 4.75
N ASP A 148 -2.23 -8.27 5.20
CA ASP A 148 -3.40 -9.16 5.30
C ASP A 148 -4.51 -8.65 6.19
N PHE A 149 -4.16 -8.11 7.35
CA PHE A 149 -5.16 -7.64 8.31
C PHE A 149 -5.72 -6.26 7.98
N LEU A 150 -5.16 -5.56 6.97
CA LEU A 150 -5.61 -4.24 6.54
C LEU A 150 -6.54 -4.37 5.32
N GLY A 151 -7.47 -3.43 5.15
CA GLY A 151 -8.43 -3.44 4.05
C GLY A 151 -8.04 -2.61 2.83
N PHE A 152 -6.78 -2.17 2.75
CA PHE A 152 -6.25 -1.53 1.56
C PHE A 152 -5.41 -2.47 0.72
N VAL A 153 -5.22 -2.11 -0.54
CA VAL A 153 -4.24 -2.67 -1.48
C VAL A 153 -3.58 -1.52 -2.23
N GLY A 154 -2.27 -1.53 -2.37
CA GLY A 154 -1.57 -0.67 -3.34
C GLY A 154 -1.47 -1.39 -4.67
N VAL A 155 -2.01 -0.79 -5.72
CA VAL A 155 -1.93 -1.30 -7.09
C VAL A 155 -0.79 -0.56 -7.80
N PHE A 156 0.14 -1.28 -8.41
CA PHE A 156 1.25 -0.65 -9.13
C PHE A 156 0.71 0.13 -10.34
N CYS A 157 1.25 1.34 -10.56
CA CYS A 157 0.76 2.20 -11.63
C CYS A 157 0.85 1.52 -12.99
N ASP A 158 1.91 0.73 -13.24
CA ASP A 158 2.11 -0.01 -14.50
C ASP A 158 1.10 -1.16 -14.71
N PHE A 159 0.34 -1.56 -13.67
CA PHE A 159 -0.78 -2.51 -13.78
C PHE A 159 -2.11 -1.81 -14.08
N LEU A 160 -2.19 -0.49 -13.91
CA LEU A 160 -3.35 0.35 -14.24
C LEU A 160 -3.26 0.86 -15.69
N ASP A 161 -4.40 1.27 -16.22
CA ASP A 161 -4.42 2.13 -17.41
C ASP A 161 -3.69 3.44 -17.13
N GLN A 162 -2.59 3.68 -17.84
CA GLN A 162 -1.75 4.86 -17.68
C GLN A 162 -2.50 6.16 -17.92
N THR A 163 -3.54 6.15 -18.78
CA THR A 163 -4.36 7.34 -19.06
C THR A 163 -5.29 7.70 -17.89
N ALA A 164 -5.55 6.75 -16.99
CA ALA A 164 -6.39 6.92 -15.82
C ALA A 164 -5.61 7.18 -14.53
N VAL A 165 -4.28 6.97 -14.52
CA VAL A 165 -3.47 7.12 -13.29
C VAL A 165 -3.60 8.52 -12.71
N GLU A 166 -3.51 9.57 -13.53
CA GLU A 166 -3.53 10.96 -13.05
C GLU A 166 -4.90 11.40 -12.49
N GLN A 167 -5.95 10.63 -12.73
CA GLN A 167 -7.31 10.92 -12.23
C GLN A 167 -7.44 10.64 -10.73
N TRP A 168 -6.52 9.86 -10.14
CA TRP A 168 -6.55 9.49 -8.72
C TRP A 168 -5.86 10.53 -7.82
N ASP A 169 -6.33 10.64 -6.58
CA ASP A 169 -5.88 11.64 -5.59
C ASP A 169 -4.36 11.54 -5.32
N GLY A 170 -3.63 12.65 -5.13
CA GLY A 170 -2.17 12.66 -4.91
C GLY A 170 -1.34 13.12 -6.13
N PRO A 171 -0.02 12.80 -6.20
CA PRO A 171 0.69 11.85 -5.36
C PRO A 171 1.15 12.41 -4.01
N CYS A 172 1.18 11.55 -3.00
CA CYS A 172 1.97 11.78 -1.78
C CYS A 172 3.30 11.02 -1.87
N ARG A 173 4.35 11.55 -1.25
CA ARG A 173 5.68 10.91 -1.21
C ARG A 173 5.94 10.34 0.17
N MET A 174 6.25 9.04 0.26
CA MET A 174 6.52 8.34 1.53
C MET A 174 7.98 7.90 1.62
N PHE A 175 8.60 8.02 2.80
CA PHE A 175 10.01 7.64 3.04
C PHE A 175 11.03 8.41 2.18
N GLN A 176 10.76 9.69 1.87
CA GLN A 176 11.58 10.51 0.94
C GLN A 176 13.09 10.52 1.25
N SER A 177 13.47 10.45 2.53
CA SER A 177 14.86 10.39 2.98
C SER A 177 15.63 9.16 2.50
N GLU A 178 14.93 8.12 2.06
CA GLU A 178 15.52 6.88 1.54
C GLU A 178 15.65 6.88 0.01
N GLY A 179 15.19 7.94 -0.69
CA GLY A 179 15.26 8.03 -2.15
C GLY A 179 16.68 8.21 -2.70
N PHE A 180 16.85 7.99 -4.00
CA PHE A 180 18.09 8.36 -4.68
C PHE A 180 18.13 9.88 -4.89
N GLY A 181 19.17 10.54 -4.41
CA GLY A 181 19.26 12.00 -4.42
C GLY A 181 18.24 12.68 -3.49
N GLN A 182 18.10 14.00 -3.63
CA GLN A 182 17.06 14.75 -2.92
C GLN A 182 15.91 15.06 -3.90
N PRO A 183 14.74 14.43 -3.75
CA PRO A 183 13.55 14.89 -4.46
C PRO A 183 13.20 16.32 -4.02
N ASN A 184 13.01 17.24 -4.97
CA ASN A 184 12.73 18.68 -4.71
C ASN A 184 11.56 18.91 -3.72
N PRO A 185 11.61 19.94 -2.84
CA PRO A 185 10.57 20.20 -1.83
C PRO A 185 9.40 21.08 -2.33
N PRO A 186 8.20 21.06 -1.69
CA PRO A 186 7.61 19.99 -0.88
C PRO A 186 6.21 19.56 -1.41
N PHE A 187 6.02 18.25 -1.64
CA PHE A 187 4.68 17.66 -1.69
C PHE A 187 4.22 17.35 -0.26
N PRO A 188 2.93 17.53 0.08
CA PRO A 188 2.45 17.32 1.43
C PRO A 188 2.59 15.85 1.85
N ASN A 189 3.15 15.63 3.04
CA ASN A 189 3.04 14.32 3.69
C ASN A 189 1.55 14.03 3.97
N PRO A 190 1.11 12.75 3.87
CA PRO A 190 -0.24 12.42 4.24
C PRO A 190 -0.48 12.80 5.71
N THR A 191 -1.58 13.51 5.98
CA THR A 191 -1.97 13.80 7.35
C THR A 191 -2.47 12.50 8.00
N TRP A 192 -2.15 12.30 9.29
CA TRP A 192 -2.49 11.07 9.99
C TRP A 192 -3.99 10.85 10.14
N ALA A 193 -4.78 11.90 10.35
CA ALA A 193 -6.21 11.76 10.61
C ALA A 193 -7.01 11.19 9.41
N PRO A 194 -6.89 11.72 8.17
CA PRO A 194 -7.52 11.11 7.00
C PRO A 194 -7.03 9.69 6.71
N PHE A 195 -5.73 9.43 6.90
CA PHE A 195 -5.17 8.10 6.72
C PHE A 195 -5.79 7.09 7.70
N ILE A 196 -5.79 7.39 9.00
CA ILE A 196 -6.39 6.53 10.04
C ILE A 196 -7.88 6.33 9.78
N TRP A 197 -8.62 7.37 9.38
CA TRP A 197 -10.04 7.25 9.02
C TRP A 197 -10.27 6.27 7.86
N LYS A 198 -9.45 6.36 6.79
CA LYS A 198 -9.50 5.39 5.68
C LYS A 198 -9.21 3.97 6.19
N MET A 199 -8.20 3.79 7.03
CA MET A 199 -7.83 2.48 7.60
C MET A 199 -9.00 1.85 8.38
N ILE A 200 -9.60 2.60 9.31
CA ILE A 200 -10.76 2.13 10.11
C ILE A 200 -11.91 1.73 9.19
N ARG A 201 -12.23 2.58 8.21
CA ARG A 201 -13.33 2.31 7.29
C ARG A 201 -13.06 1.10 6.39
N TYR A 202 -11.81 0.81 6.03
CA TYR A 202 -11.48 -0.35 5.21
C TYR A 202 -11.51 -1.68 5.96
N MET A 203 -11.54 -1.67 7.29
CA MET A 203 -11.53 -2.89 8.10
C MET A 203 -12.58 -3.95 7.75
N PRO A 204 -13.86 -3.60 7.44
CA PRO A 204 -14.85 -4.59 7.03
C PRO A 204 -14.46 -5.37 5.77
N TRP A 205 -13.62 -4.77 4.91
CA TRP A 205 -13.18 -5.36 3.64
C TRP A 205 -11.76 -5.93 3.68
N ARG A 206 -11.20 -6.17 4.89
CA ARG A 206 -9.83 -6.71 5.05
C ARG A 206 -9.60 -8.06 4.37
N LYS A 207 -10.65 -8.88 4.23
CA LYS A 207 -10.63 -10.19 3.56
C LYS A 207 -11.27 -10.16 2.15
N SER A 208 -11.60 -8.99 1.62
CA SER A 208 -12.20 -8.86 0.28
C SER A 208 -11.13 -8.79 -0.80
N GLY A 209 -11.56 -8.80 -2.07
CA GLY A 209 -10.70 -8.64 -3.23
C GLY A 209 -10.22 -9.98 -3.81
N PRO A 210 -9.37 -9.94 -4.85
CA PRO A 210 -8.93 -11.12 -5.60
C PRO A 210 -7.75 -11.86 -4.93
N PHE A 211 -7.56 -11.70 -3.62
CA PHE A 211 -6.38 -12.21 -2.93
C PHE A 211 -6.63 -13.63 -2.42
N ASP A 212 -5.93 -14.58 -3.02
CA ASP A 212 -5.80 -15.92 -2.47
C ASP A 212 -4.58 -15.94 -1.54
N TYR A 213 -4.85 -15.94 -0.24
CA TYR A 213 -3.81 -16.00 0.81
C TYR A 213 -3.33 -17.42 1.10
N ASP A 214 -3.97 -18.44 0.51
CA ASP A 214 -3.54 -19.84 0.61
C ASP A 214 -2.48 -20.18 -0.46
N LEU A 215 -2.22 -19.25 -1.40
CA LEU A 215 -1.09 -19.36 -2.33
C LEU A 215 0.21 -19.57 -1.56
N THR A 216 0.96 -20.59 -1.94
CA THR A 216 2.29 -20.84 -1.38
C THR A 216 3.23 -19.68 -1.75
N PRO A 217 3.72 -18.89 -0.77
CA PRO A 217 4.48 -17.69 -1.07
C PRO A 217 5.91 -18.03 -1.49
N VAL A 218 6.43 -17.27 -2.46
CA VAL A 218 7.86 -17.23 -2.75
C VAL A 218 8.53 -16.29 -1.77
N TYR A 219 9.44 -16.83 -0.95
CA TYR A 219 10.21 -16.05 0.00
C TYR A 219 11.48 -15.49 -0.64
N TRP A 220 11.79 -14.22 -0.37
CA TRP A 220 12.95 -13.53 -0.94
C TRP A 220 13.65 -12.62 0.06
N GLY A 221 14.90 -12.23 -0.25
CA GLY A 221 15.79 -11.50 0.66
C GLY A 221 16.66 -12.43 1.51
N GLU A 222 17.83 -11.94 1.93
CA GLU A 222 18.79 -12.74 2.70
C GLU A 222 18.30 -13.06 4.12
N ASP A 223 18.45 -14.31 4.51
CA ASP A 223 18.58 -14.67 5.92
C ASP A 223 19.99 -14.24 6.34
N SER A 224 20.14 -13.06 6.92
CA SER A 224 21.42 -12.55 7.46
C SER A 224 22.05 -13.38 8.61
N ASN A 225 21.92 -14.71 8.59
CA ASN A 225 22.76 -15.66 9.29
C ASN A 225 23.14 -16.74 8.27
N GLY A 226 24.43 -16.76 7.91
CA GLY A 226 25.01 -17.88 7.18
C GLY A 226 24.66 -19.19 7.88
N GLU A 227 24.20 -20.16 7.10
CA GLU A 227 24.26 -21.55 7.50
C GLU A 227 25.72 -21.87 7.86
N LYS A 228 26.05 -21.87 9.15
CA LYS A 228 27.04 -22.84 9.63
C LYS A 228 26.35 -24.19 9.50
N LYS A 229 26.52 -24.82 8.33
CA LYS A 229 26.38 -26.27 8.22
C LYS A 229 27.41 -26.87 9.17
N GLU A 230 26.99 -27.24 10.37
CA GLU A 230 27.70 -28.27 11.13
C GLU A 230 27.51 -29.58 10.35
N GLU A 231 28.49 -29.88 9.50
CA GLU A 231 28.82 -31.25 9.17
C GLU A 231 29.11 -31.98 10.48
N LYS A 232 28.11 -32.69 11.00
CA LYS A 232 28.36 -33.80 11.92
C LYS A 232 29.09 -34.87 11.13
N LYS A 233 30.42 -34.76 11.16
CA LYS A 233 31.38 -35.79 10.81
C LYS A 233 31.01 -37.05 11.59
N LYS A 234 30.45 -38.04 10.89
CA LYS A 234 30.44 -39.44 11.35
C LYS A 234 31.88 -39.92 11.29
N ASP A 235 32.61 -39.78 12.39
CA ASP A 235 33.79 -40.59 12.63
C ASP A 235 33.37 -41.87 13.38
N LYS A 236 33.99 -42.96 12.95
CA LYS A 236 33.79 -44.38 13.27
C LYS A 236 33.80 -44.71 14.77
#